data_AF-A0A850QKB4-F1
#
_entry.id   AF-A0A850QKB4-F1
#
_cell.length_a   1.000
_cell.length_b   1.000
_cell.length_c   1.000
_cell.angle_alpha   90.00
_cell.angle_beta   90.00
_cell.angle_gamma   90.00
#
_symmetry.space_group_name_H-M   'P 1'
#
loop_
_entity.id
_entity.type
_entity.pdbx_description
1 polymer ?
#
loop_
_entity_poly.entity_id
_entity_poly.type
_entity_poly.pdbx_seq_one_letter_code
_entity_poly.pdbx_strand_id
1 'polypeptide(L)'
;MSVRRSNKTIGNRLISAIGFMAFLTIMVSLIAATNWERLNRQIETIVHQNMPTLQVSYQLERKSAGLQSGLSEIELTQDPIVFTALKNEINQHLESITSAIKKTISLQNHVTLKQEHELLTQDIAVYINLLAQRNDVLTNLKQTQNAIKWLHQDLIDELSPLRQDVEWQLKRMMPAVQQDRALAEVMTEFSLIQAITIKENELHQLIEDIILQRRQRDLGNAFYFIDYKIKEITRLSLQ
;
A
#
# COMPACT_ATOMS: atom_id res chain seq x y z
N MET A 1 -36.58 62.50 83.88
CA MET A 1 -37.22 62.54 82.55
C MET A 1 -36.13 62.70 81.50
N SER A 2 -36.24 61.93 80.40
CA SER A 2 -35.41 61.95 79.19
C SER A 2 -34.10 61.15 79.17
N VAL A 3 -34.17 60.03 78.43
CA VAL A 3 -33.12 59.10 78.02
C VAL A 3 -32.49 59.60 76.71
N ARG A 4 -31.15 59.55 76.56
CA ARG A 4 -30.54 59.29 75.23
C ARG A 4 -29.10 58.74 75.27
N ARG A 5 -29.08 57.40 75.24
CA ARG A 5 -28.13 56.44 74.62
C ARG A 5 -26.69 56.88 74.32
N SER A 6 -25.74 56.19 74.96
CA SER A 6 -24.33 56.11 74.58
C SER A 6 -24.15 55.43 73.22
N ASN A 7 -23.71 56.17 72.19
CA ASN A 7 -23.38 55.62 70.87
C ASN A 7 -21.99 56.08 70.36
N LYS A 8 -20.98 56.15 71.24
CA LYS A 8 -19.56 56.39 70.87
C LYS A 8 -18.73 55.11 71.03
N THR A 9 -19.11 54.04 70.32
CA THR A 9 -18.27 52.83 70.25
C THR A 9 -18.55 51.99 69.00
N ILE A 10 -19.77 52.04 68.47
CA ILE A 10 -20.15 51.29 67.27
C ILE A 10 -19.61 51.96 65.99
N GLY A 11 -19.73 53.28 65.86
CA GLY A 11 -19.29 54.02 64.67
C GLY A 11 -17.77 53.98 64.44
N ASN A 12 -16.95 54.12 65.49
CA ASN A 12 -15.49 54.10 65.35
C ASN A 12 -14.95 52.69 65.07
N ARG A 13 -15.59 51.66 65.63
CA ARG A 13 -15.33 50.26 65.27
C ARG A 13 -15.70 49.96 63.82
N LEU A 14 -16.84 50.47 63.34
CA LEU A 14 -17.28 50.32 61.96
C LEU A 14 -16.31 50.98 60.97
N ILE A 15 -15.86 52.21 61.26
CA ILE A 15 -14.87 52.93 60.44
C ILE A 15 -13.52 52.20 60.45
N SER A 16 -13.08 51.67 61.62
CA SER A 16 -11.85 50.87 61.67
C SER A 16 -11.96 49.54 60.92
N ALA A 17 -13.14 48.90 60.93
CA ALA A 17 -13.40 47.66 60.23
C ALA A 17 -13.47 47.87 58.71
N ILE A 18 -14.08 48.97 58.26
CA ILE A 18 -14.12 49.37 56.84
C ILE A 18 -12.70 49.74 56.36
N GLY A 19 -11.94 50.49 57.16
CA GLY A 19 -10.55 50.81 56.85
C GLY A 19 -9.67 49.55 56.78
N PHE A 20 -9.88 48.60 57.69
CA PHE A 20 -9.16 47.33 57.70
C PHE A 20 -9.54 46.43 56.52
N MET A 21 -10.83 46.36 56.16
CA MET A 21 -11.27 45.64 54.96
C MET A 21 -10.74 46.28 53.68
N ALA A 22 -10.77 47.61 53.56
CA ALA A 22 -10.22 48.32 52.40
C ALA A 22 -8.71 48.07 52.26
N PHE A 23 -7.97 48.10 53.38
CA PHE A 23 -6.55 47.78 53.41
C PHE A 23 -6.26 46.32 53.00
N LEU A 24 -7.04 45.37 53.51
CA LEU A 24 -6.92 43.96 53.13
C LEU A 24 -7.22 43.75 51.65
N THR A 25 -8.24 44.41 51.10
CA THR A 25 -8.55 44.33 49.67
C THR A 25 -7.41 44.87 48.82
N ILE A 26 -6.81 45.99 49.20
CA ILE A 26 -5.66 46.57 48.48
C ILE A 26 -4.45 45.63 48.55
N MET A 27 -4.17 45.03 49.71
CA MET A 27 -3.09 44.05 49.86
C MET A 27 -3.34 42.79 49.01
N VAL A 28 -4.57 42.26 49.01
CA VAL A 28 -4.94 41.11 48.18
C VAL A 28 -4.82 41.45 46.69
N SER A 29 -5.21 42.65 46.26
CA SER A 29 -5.02 43.12 44.89
C SER A 29 -3.55 43.28 44.51
N LEU A 30 -2.69 43.75 45.42
CA LEU A 30 -1.24 43.82 45.20
C LEU A 30 -0.59 42.42 45.11
N ILE A 31 -1.01 41.49 45.96
CA ILE A 31 -0.56 40.09 45.92
C ILE A 31 -1.03 39.42 44.64
N ALA A 32 -2.26 39.69 44.19
CA ALA A 32 -2.77 39.20 42.92
C ALA A 32 -2.00 39.77 41.72
N ALA A 33 -1.70 41.08 41.71
CA ALA A 33 -0.92 41.71 40.65
C ALA A 33 0.52 41.17 40.58
N THR A 34 1.17 41.00 41.73
CA THR A 34 2.53 40.43 41.80
C THR A 34 2.56 38.93 41.45
N ASN A 35 1.53 38.16 41.81
CA ASN A 35 1.37 36.78 41.33
C ASN A 35 1.11 36.72 39.82
N TRP A 36 0.33 37.65 39.27
CA TRP A 36 0.07 37.73 37.83
C TRP A 36 1.36 38.04 37.05
N GLU A 37 2.18 38.96 37.55
CA GLU A 37 3.50 39.26 37.00
C GLU A 37 4.44 38.04 37.02
N ARG A 38 4.38 37.25 38.11
CA ARG A 38 5.21 36.04 38.29
C ARG A 38 4.72 34.87 37.42
N LEU A 39 3.40 34.69 37.30
CA LEU A 39 2.77 33.72 36.42
C LEU A 39 2.97 34.08 34.95
N ASN A 40 2.91 35.36 34.57
CA ASN A 40 3.15 35.81 33.20
C ASN A 40 4.59 35.50 32.74
N ARG A 41 5.59 35.75 33.60
CA ARG A 41 6.99 35.39 33.30
C ARG A 41 7.23 33.88 33.22
N GLN A 42 6.50 33.08 34.01
CA GLN A 42 6.53 31.61 33.95
C GLN A 42 5.80 31.06 32.73
N ILE A 43 4.68 31.67 32.34
CA ILE A 43 3.94 31.33 31.12
C ILE A 43 4.77 31.70 29.90
N GLU A 44 5.44 32.85 29.87
CA GLU A 44 6.32 33.24 28.76
C GLU A 44 7.52 32.27 28.61
N THR A 45 8.13 31.79 29.70
CA THR A 45 9.21 30.79 29.64
C THR A 45 8.71 29.38 29.25
N ILE A 46 7.55 28.94 29.75
CA ILE A 46 6.94 27.63 29.40
C ILE A 46 6.39 27.63 27.98
N VAL A 47 5.81 28.75 27.52
CA VAL A 47 5.31 28.91 26.14
C VAL A 47 6.48 28.99 25.17
N HIS A 48 7.58 29.68 25.49
CA HIS A 48 8.75 29.77 24.61
C HIS A 48 9.59 28.47 24.56
N GLN A 49 9.57 27.65 25.61
CA GLN A 49 10.21 26.32 25.63
C GLN A 49 9.36 25.21 24.99
N ASN A 50 8.02 25.27 25.06
CA ASN A 50 7.15 24.18 24.57
C ASN A 50 6.40 24.47 23.26
N MET A 51 6.28 25.73 22.82
CA MET A 51 5.80 26.08 21.46
C MET A 51 6.56 25.37 20.33
N PRO A 52 7.91 25.35 20.32
CA PRO A 52 8.64 24.63 19.27
C PRO A 52 8.38 23.12 19.32
N THR A 53 8.27 22.53 20.51
CA THR A 53 7.98 21.10 20.69
C THR A 53 6.57 20.73 20.22
N LEU A 54 5.57 21.58 20.49
CA LEU A 54 4.20 21.39 20.01
C LEU A 54 4.10 21.54 18.49
N GLN A 55 4.75 22.57 17.91
CA GLN A 55 4.79 22.73 16.45
C GLN A 55 5.49 21.55 15.77
N VAL A 56 6.58 21.04 16.34
CA VAL A 56 7.28 19.85 15.84
C VAL A 56 6.42 18.61 15.99
N SER A 57 5.70 18.44 17.11
CA SER A 57 4.79 17.31 17.33
C SER A 57 3.63 17.31 16.33
N TYR A 58 2.98 18.46 16.11
CA TYR A 58 1.92 18.60 15.11
C TYR A 58 2.43 18.37 13.69
N GLN A 59 3.64 18.85 13.37
CA GLN A 59 4.26 18.57 12.08
C GLN A 59 4.62 17.09 11.92
N LEU A 60 5.13 16.43 12.96
CA LEU A 60 5.39 14.99 12.94
C LEU A 60 4.11 14.18 12.73
N GLU A 61 3.05 14.49 13.48
CA GLU A 61 1.77 13.80 13.40
C GLU A 61 1.16 13.91 12.00
N ARG A 62 1.10 15.14 11.46
CA ARG A 62 0.57 15.35 10.10
C ARG A 62 1.41 14.64 9.04
N LYS A 63 2.73 14.60 9.19
CA LYS A 63 3.62 13.93 8.23
C LYS A 63 3.60 12.41 8.38
N SER A 64 3.40 11.90 9.59
CA SER A 64 3.17 10.48 9.85
C SER A 64 1.83 10.02 9.27
N ALA A 65 0.78 10.83 9.36
CA ALA A 65 -0.51 10.54 8.71
C ALA A 65 -0.38 10.53 7.17
N GLY A 66 0.38 11.48 6.60
CA GLY A 66 0.71 11.50 5.17
C GLY A 66 1.52 10.28 4.74
N LEU A 67 2.51 9.87 5.55
CA LEU A 67 3.30 8.66 5.33
C LEU A 67 2.41 7.40 5.34
N GLN A 68 1.51 7.27 6.32
CA GLN A 68 0.58 6.15 6.41
C GLN A 68 -0.37 6.09 5.21
N SER A 69 -0.89 7.25 4.77
CA SER A 69 -1.72 7.35 3.57
C SER A 69 -0.95 6.92 2.33
N GLY A 70 0.26 7.46 2.13
CA GLY A 70 1.11 7.13 0.99
C GLY A 70 1.51 5.64 0.96
N LEU A 71 1.80 5.05 2.13
CA LEU A 71 2.08 3.61 2.26
C LEU A 71 0.88 2.73 1.92
N SER A 72 -0.33 3.15 2.29
CA SER A 72 -1.55 2.43 1.91
C SER A 72 -1.84 2.55 0.41
N GLU A 73 -1.55 3.69 -0.18
CA GLU A 73 -1.85 3.95 -1.59
C GLU A 73 -0.84 3.26 -2.53
N ILE A 74 0.44 3.25 -2.15
CA ILE A 74 1.50 2.59 -2.93
C ILE A 74 1.36 1.06 -2.93
N GLU A 75 0.77 0.48 -1.88
CA GLU A 75 0.49 -0.96 -1.80
C GLU A 75 -0.54 -1.41 -2.85
N LEU A 76 -1.51 -0.56 -3.14
CA LEU A 76 -2.63 -0.85 -4.05
C LEU A 76 -2.30 -0.55 -5.51
N THR A 77 -1.33 0.32 -5.77
CA THR A 77 -0.98 0.80 -7.10
C THR A 77 -0.12 -0.20 -7.87
N GLN A 78 -0.52 -0.45 -9.13
CA GLN A 78 0.27 -1.19 -10.13
C GLN A 78 0.74 -0.30 -11.30
N ASP A 79 0.30 0.95 -11.35
CA ASP A 79 0.71 1.92 -12.37
C ASP A 79 2.13 2.42 -12.06
N PRO A 80 3.12 2.26 -12.96
CA PRO A 80 4.51 2.64 -12.71
C PRO A 80 4.71 4.15 -12.52
N ILE A 81 3.88 4.99 -13.14
CA ILE A 81 3.94 6.45 -13.02
C ILE A 81 3.46 6.85 -11.63
N VAL A 82 2.29 6.36 -11.24
CA VAL A 82 1.69 6.63 -9.91
C VAL A 82 2.59 6.06 -8.81
N PHE A 83 3.14 4.86 -9.01
CA PHE A 83 4.05 4.22 -8.07
C PHE A 83 5.31 5.06 -7.83
N THR A 84 5.91 5.60 -8.91
CA THR A 84 7.10 6.46 -8.81
C THR A 84 6.78 7.78 -8.11
N ALA A 85 5.61 8.36 -8.38
CA ALA A 85 5.15 9.58 -7.71
C ALA A 85 4.98 9.36 -6.19
N LEU A 86 4.26 8.29 -5.79
CA LEU A 86 4.05 7.94 -4.39
C LEU A 86 5.36 7.61 -3.66
N LYS A 87 6.28 6.89 -4.31
CA LYS A 87 7.62 6.62 -3.76
C LYS A 87 8.35 7.93 -3.45
N ASN A 88 8.30 8.90 -4.35
CA ASN A 88 8.95 10.19 -4.15
C ASN A 88 8.28 11.00 -3.03
N GLU A 89 6.96 10.98 -2.94
CA GLU A 89 6.20 11.64 -1.87
C GLU A 89 6.52 11.04 -0.48
N ILE A 90 6.56 9.70 -0.38
CA ILE A 90 6.96 9.00 0.84
C ILE A 90 8.38 9.38 1.26
N ASN A 91 9.33 9.41 0.31
CA ASN A 91 10.72 9.82 0.59
C ASN A 91 10.78 11.28 1.08
N GLN A 92 10.02 12.19 0.48
CA GLN A 92 9.95 13.58 0.94
C GLN A 92 9.36 13.70 2.35
N HIS A 93 8.36 12.89 2.69
CA HIS A 93 7.83 12.83 4.06
C HIS A 93 8.88 12.32 5.06
N LEU A 94 9.61 11.26 4.73
CA LEU A 94 10.69 10.71 5.57
C LEU A 94 11.84 11.71 5.77
N GLU A 95 12.27 12.42 4.70
CA GLU A 95 13.29 13.47 4.78
C GLU A 95 12.82 14.66 5.63
N SER A 96 11.55 15.05 5.50
CA SER A 96 10.96 16.12 6.29
C SER A 96 10.87 15.75 7.77
N ILE A 97 10.50 14.51 8.11
CA ILE A 97 10.46 14.04 9.50
C ILE A 97 11.89 13.97 10.06
N THR A 98 12.84 13.43 9.30
CA THR A 98 14.27 13.41 9.67
C THR A 98 14.79 14.82 9.97
N SER A 99 14.41 15.80 9.13
CA SER A 99 14.80 17.20 9.30
C SER A 99 14.14 17.85 10.52
N ALA A 100 12.88 17.52 10.81
CA ALA A 100 12.19 17.98 12.01
C ALA A 100 12.81 17.41 13.29
N ILE A 101 13.17 16.11 13.29
CA ILE A 101 13.90 15.46 14.39
C ILE A 101 15.27 16.14 14.59
N LYS A 102 16.00 16.44 13.50
CA LYS A 102 17.30 17.15 13.57
C LYS A 102 17.21 18.58 14.11
N LYS A 103 16.11 19.30 13.90
CA LYS A 103 15.95 20.66 14.44
C LYS A 103 15.67 20.68 15.95
N THR A 104 15.21 19.58 16.51
CA THR A 104 14.82 19.43 17.93
C THR A 104 15.96 18.92 18.82
N ILE A 105 17.22 18.95 18.35
CA ILE A 105 18.42 18.34 18.95
C ILE A 105 18.82 18.88 20.36
N SER A 106 18.04 19.72 21.02
CA SER A 106 18.38 20.26 22.35
C SER A 106 18.04 19.38 23.57
N LEU A 107 17.38 18.22 23.40
CA LEU A 107 16.83 17.43 24.53
C LEU A 107 17.39 16.00 24.64
N GLN A 108 17.68 15.58 25.88
CA GLN A 108 18.46 14.41 26.29
C GLN A 108 17.87 13.02 25.89
N ASN A 109 16.65 12.94 25.34
CA ASN A 109 15.93 11.68 25.03
C ASN A 109 15.91 11.31 23.52
N HIS A 110 16.68 12.00 22.66
CA HIS A 110 16.48 11.93 21.19
C HIS A 110 17.43 11.02 20.39
N VAL A 111 18.45 10.41 20.99
CA VAL A 111 19.34 9.45 20.26
C VAL A 111 18.57 8.21 19.82
N THR A 112 17.74 7.64 20.70
CA THR A 112 16.87 6.51 20.39
C THR A 112 15.84 6.86 19.33
N LEU A 113 15.17 8.02 19.43
CA LEU A 113 14.17 8.45 18.44
C LEU A 113 14.75 8.60 17.02
N LYS A 114 15.97 9.12 16.91
CA LYS A 114 16.68 9.22 15.63
C LYS A 114 16.98 7.82 15.07
N GLN A 115 17.46 6.92 15.90
CA GLN A 115 17.78 5.55 15.50
C GLN A 115 16.54 4.77 15.05
N GLU A 116 15.43 4.87 15.80
CA GLU A 116 14.15 4.27 15.43
C GLU A 116 13.62 4.80 14.08
N HIS A 117 13.75 6.12 13.84
CA HIS A 117 13.35 6.71 12.56
C HIS A 117 14.24 6.25 11.40
N GLU A 118 15.55 6.09 11.61
CA GLU A 118 16.47 5.56 10.61
C GLU A 118 16.12 4.10 10.25
N LEU A 119 15.79 3.27 11.25
CA LEU A 119 15.29 1.91 11.03
C LEU A 119 13.98 1.90 10.23
N LEU A 120 12.99 2.72 10.63
CA LEU A 120 11.73 2.84 9.91
C LEU A 120 11.91 3.26 8.46
N THR A 121 12.83 4.19 8.19
CA THR A 121 13.17 4.64 6.83
C THR A 121 13.73 3.48 6.00
N GLN A 122 14.60 2.66 6.60
CA GLN A 122 15.15 1.47 5.95
C GLN A 122 14.08 0.42 5.66
N ASP A 123 13.19 0.14 6.63
CA ASP A 123 12.11 -0.83 6.47
C ASP A 123 11.13 -0.40 5.38
N ILE A 124 10.78 0.87 5.32
CA ILE A 124 9.93 1.43 4.25
C ILE A 124 10.61 1.30 2.88
N ALA A 125 11.92 1.56 2.79
CA ALA A 125 12.66 1.40 1.54
C ALA A 125 12.67 -0.06 1.05
N VAL A 126 12.85 -1.01 1.96
CA VAL A 126 12.75 -2.46 1.66
C VAL A 126 11.33 -2.81 1.21
N TYR A 127 10.31 -2.35 1.93
CA TYR A 127 8.91 -2.60 1.60
C TYR A 127 8.54 -2.08 0.20
N ILE A 128 8.91 -0.85 -0.14
CA ILE A 128 8.67 -0.26 -1.46
C ILE A 128 9.39 -1.06 -2.56
N ASN A 129 10.60 -1.55 -2.30
CA ASN A 129 11.32 -2.40 -3.27
C ASN A 129 10.59 -3.73 -3.50
N LEU A 130 10.09 -4.36 -2.44
CA LEU A 130 9.28 -5.59 -2.55
C LEU A 130 7.99 -5.35 -3.34
N LEU A 131 7.32 -4.20 -3.15
CA LEU A 131 6.15 -3.82 -3.95
C LEU A 131 6.49 -3.62 -5.43
N ALA A 132 7.63 -2.99 -5.73
CA ALA A 132 8.11 -2.84 -7.11
C ALA A 132 8.34 -4.20 -7.77
N GLN A 133 9.05 -5.11 -7.10
CA GLN A 133 9.28 -6.47 -7.58
C GLN A 133 7.97 -7.24 -7.79
N ARG A 134 7.01 -7.11 -6.87
CA ARG A 134 5.67 -7.69 -7.04
C ARG A 134 4.99 -7.15 -8.31
N ASN A 135 5.02 -5.84 -8.54
CA ASN A 135 4.40 -5.22 -9.71
C ASN A 135 5.06 -5.67 -11.03
N ASP A 136 6.39 -5.80 -11.04
CA ASP A 136 7.13 -6.35 -12.18
C ASP A 136 6.72 -7.80 -12.47
N VAL A 137 6.65 -8.65 -11.45
CA VAL A 137 6.21 -10.05 -11.59
C VAL A 137 4.77 -10.12 -12.11
N LEU A 138 3.85 -9.29 -11.61
CA LEU A 138 2.47 -9.25 -12.09
C LEU A 138 2.37 -8.78 -13.55
N THR A 139 3.18 -7.81 -13.93
CA THR A 139 3.25 -7.30 -15.31
C THR A 139 3.76 -8.37 -16.24
N ASN A 140 4.87 -9.02 -15.88
CA ASN A 140 5.44 -10.12 -16.66
C ASN A 140 4.45 -11.30 -16.78
N LEU A 141 3.79 -11.67 -15.69
CA LEU A 141 2.75 -12.71 -15.70
C LEU A 141 1.63 -12.37 -16.70
N LYS A 142 1.14 -11.13 -16.69
CA LYS A 142 0.10 -10.67 -17.63
C LYS A 142 0.58 -10.69 -19.07
N GLN A 143 1.83 -10.29 -19.33
CA GLN A 143 2.42 -10.34 -20.66
C GLN A 143 2.56 -11.79 -21.15
N THR A 144 3.03 -12.70 -20.31
CA THR A 144 3.13 -14.13 -20.62
C THR A 144 1.75 -14.74 -20.87
N GLN A 145 0.75 -14.43 -20.03
CA GLN A 145 -0.62 -14.89 -20.24
C GLN A 145 -1.17 -14.43 -21.58
N ASN A 146 -0.97 -13.15 -21.91
CA ASN A 146 -1.36 -12.63 -23.21
C ASN A 146 -0.63 -13.40 -24.32
N ALA A 147 0.68 -13.55 -24.27
CA ALA A 147 1.45 -14.28 -25.28
C ALA A 147 0.92 -15.70 -25.50
N ILE A 148 0.61 -16.44 -24.43
CA ILE A 148 0.00 -17.77 -24.51
C ILE A 148 -1.37 -17.72 -25.18
N LYS A 149 -2.21 -16.74 -24.84
CA LYS A 149 -3.51 -16.54 -25.49
C LYS A 149 -3.37 -16.22 -26.98
N TRP A 150 -2.39 -15.41 -27.37
CA TRP A 150 -2.11 -15.11 -28.77
C TRP A 150 -1.64 -16.35 -29.52
N LEU A 151 -0.74 -17.14 -28.94
CA LEU A 151 -0.28 -18.41 -29.52
C LEU A 151 -1.43 -19.41 -29.69
N HIS A 152 -2.31 -19.51 -28.69
CA HIS A 152 -3.50 -20.35 -28.76
C HIS A 152 -4.43 -19.94 -29.92
N GLN A 153 -4.70 -18.63 -30.05
CA GLN A 153 -5.53 -18.10 -31.12
C GLN A 153 -4.91 -18.35 -32.50
N ASP A 154 -3.61 -18.08 -32.63
CA ASP A 154 -2.84 -18.31 -33.87
C ASP A 154 -2.91 -19.78 -34.30
N LEU A 155 -2.69 -20.70 -33.35
CA LEU A 155 -2.77 -22.14 -33.61
C LEU A 155 -4.19 -22.59 -34.00
N ILE A 156 -5.24 -22.03 -33.39
CA ILE A 156 -6.63 -22.29 -33.82
C ILE A 156 -6.87 -21.77 -35.24
N ASP A 157 -6.40 -20.56 -35.54
CA ASP A 157 -6.59 -19.90 -36.83
C ASP A 157 -5.83 -20.63 -37.96
N GLU A 158 -4.70 -21.29 -37.65
CA GLU A 158 -3.95 -22.14 -38.58
C GLU A 158 -4.50 -23.58 -38.69
N LEU A 159 -4.83 -24.23 -37.57
CA LEU A 159 -5.29 -25.63 -37.58
C LEU A 159 -6.71 -25.78 -38.12
N SER A 160 -7.58 -24.79 -37.91
CA SER A 160 -8.97 -24.84 -38.40
C SER A 160 -9.07 -24.99 -39.91
N PRO A 161 -8.41 -24.15 -40.75
CA PRO A 161 -8.42 -24.34 -42.19
C PRO A 161 -7.69 -25.62 -42.62
N LEU A 162 -6.56 -25.96 -41.98
CA LEU A 162 -5.84 -27.21 -42.29
C LEU A 162 -6.73 -28.44 -42.09
N ARG A 163 -7.47 -28.49 -40.98
CA ARG A 163 -8.43 -29.56 -40.69
C ARG A 163 -9.52 -29.61 -41.77
N GLN A 164 -10.07 -28.46 -42.17
CA GLN A 164 -11.07 -28.41 -43.23
C GLN A 164 -10.50 -28.98 -44.54
N ASP A 165 -9.31 -28.55 -44.95
CA ASP A 165 -8.68 -29.01 -46.19
C ASP A 165 -8.47 -30.53 -46.21
N VAL A 166 -8.02 -31.11 -45.09
CA VAL A 166 -7.87 -32.56 -44.94
C VAL A 166 -9.24 -33.26 -44.96
N GLU A 167 -10.28 -32.71 -44.32
CA GLU A 167 -11.65 -33.25 -44.44
C GLU A 167 -12.17 -33.23 -45.89
N TRP A 168 -11.91 -32.15 -46.63
CA TRP A 168 -12.27 -32.02 -48.04
C TRP A 168 -11.50 -33.04 -48.91
N GLN A 169 -10.24 -33.30 -48.61
CA GLN A 169 -9.46 -34.36 -49.27
C GLN A 169 -10.03 -35.75 -48.96
N LEU A 170 -10.32 -36.03 -47.69
CA LEU A 170 -10.92 -37.29 -47.26
C LEU A 170 -12.25 -37.57 -47.97
N LYS A 171 -13.16 -36.58 -47.98
CA LYS A 171 -14.46 -36.67 -48.68
C LYS A 171 -14.32 -36.95 -50.17
N ARG A 172 -13.27 -36.42 -50.82
CA ARG A 172 -12.98 -36.67 -52.24
C ARG A 172 -12.41 -38.05 -52.52
N MET A 173 -11.71 -38.66 -51.56
CA MET A 173 -11.11 -39.99 -51.69
C MET A 173 -12.08 -41.14 -51.34
N MET A 174 -13.10 -40.88 -50.51
CA MET A 174 -14.12 -41.86 -50.11
C MET A 174 -14.89 -42.55 -51.26
N PRO A 175 -15.14 -41.94 -52.44
CA PRO A 175 -15.80 -42.63 -53.56
C PRO A 175 -14.88 -43.58 -54.33
N ALA A 176 -13.54 -43.49 -54.16
CA ALA A 176 -12.54 -44.22 -54.94
C ALA A 176 -12.04 -45.51 -54.25
N VAL A 177 -12.82 -46.07 -53.32
CA VAL A 177 -12.39 -47.13 -52.39
C VAL A 177 -12.17 -48.47 -53.10
N GLN A 178 -10.93 -48.69 -53.54
CA GLN A 178 -10.29 -50.00 -53.66
C GLN A 178 -8.84 -49.90 -53.16
N GLN A 179 -8.67 -49.97 -51.83
CA GLN A 179 -7.38 -50.19 -51.14
C GLN A 179 -6.24 -49.19 -51.44
N ASP A 180 -6.49 -47.90 -51.26
CA ASP A 180 -5.44 -46.90 -51.43
C ASP A 180 -4.75 -46.55 -50.10
N ARG A 181 -3.43 -46.79 -50.01
CA ARG A 181 -2.59 -46.36 -48.87
C ARG A 181 -2.73 -44.85 -48.60
N ALA A 182 -2.97 -44.07 -49.65
CA ALA A 182 -3.21 -42.63 -49.57
C ALA A 182 -4.42 -42.27 -48.68
N LEU A 183 -5.49 -43.07 -48.67
CA LEU A 183 -6.64 -42.83 -47.79
C LEU A 183 -6.29 -43.04 -46.31
N ALA A 184 -5.46 -44.05 -46.02
CA ALA A 184 -4.99 -44.33 -44.67
C ALA A 184 -4.03 -43.25 -44.15
N GLU A 185 -3.18 -42.71 -45.02
CA GLU A 185 -2.28 -41.58 -44.72
C GLU A 185 -3.10 -40.32 -44.37
N VAL A 186 -4.05 -39.92 -45.22
CA VAL A 186 -4.91 -38.74 -44.97
C VAL A 186 -5.77 -38.90 -43.71
N MET A 187 -6.28 -40.10 -43.41
CA MET A 187 -6.98 -40.39 -42.15
C MET A 187 -6.07 -40.26 -40.92
N THR A 188 -4.79 -40.63 -41.06
CA THR A 188 -3.79 -40.51 -39.99
C THR A 188 -3.46 -39.04 -39.75
N GLU A 189 -3.23 -38.26 -40.81
CA GLU A 189 -3.02 -36.80 -40.73
C GLU A 189 -4.21 -36.09 -40.06
N PHE A 190 -5.44 -36.44 -40.46
CA PHE A 190 -6.66 -35.89 -39.84
C PHE A 190 -6.75 -36.19 -38.34
N SER A 191 -6.44 -37.43 -37.96
CA SER A 191 -6.46 -37.86 -36.55
C SER A 191 -5.38 -37.16 -35.73
N LEU A 192 -4.20 -36.93 -36.32
CA LEU A 192 -3.08 -36.22 -35.71
C LEU A 192 -3.43 -34.73 -35.48
N ILE A 193 -3.99 -34.06 -36.49
CA ILE A 193 -4.46 -32.67 -36.37
C ILE A 193 -5.49 -32.56 -35.25
N GLN A 194 -6.49 -33.45 -35.19
CA GLN A 194 -7.47 -33.44 -34.11
C GLN A 194 -6.85 -33.66 -32.74
N ALA A 195 -5.93 -34.63 -32.61
CA ALA A 195 -5.25 -34.92 -31.36
C ALA A 195 -4.45 -33.71 -30.86
N ILE A 196 -3.73 -33.02 -31.75
CA ILE A 196 -3.01 -31.80 -31.43
C ILE A 196 -3.99 -30.71 -30.98
N THR A 197 -5.08 -30.47 -31.71
CA THR A 197 -6.08 -29.45 -31.32
C THR A 197 -6.68 -29.71 -29.94
N ILE A 198 -7.02 -30.95 -29.61
CA ILE A 198 -7.60 -31.29 -28.30
C ILE A 198 -6.58 -31.07 -27.18
N LYS A 199 -5.35 -31.57 -27.36
CA LYS A 199 -4.30 -31.48 -26.34
C LYS A 199 -3.84 -30.05 -26.10
N GLU A 200 -3.79 -29.24 -27.14
CA GLU A 200 -3.48 -27.82 -27.04
C GLU A 200 -4.58 -27.07 -26.26
N ASN A 201 -5.85 -27.33 -26.55
CA ASN A 201 -6.97 -26.77 -25.78
C ASN A 201 -6.91 -27.16 -24.29
N GLU A 202 -6.62 -28.44 -24.00
CA GLU A 202 -6.45 -28.92 -22.62
C GLU A 202 -5.29 -28.18 -21.92
N LEU A 203 -4.17 -27.97 -22.62
CA LEU A 203 -3.01 -27.24 -22.10
C LEU A 203 -3.35 -25.77 -21.84
N HIS A 204 -4.04 -25.11 -22.78
CA HIS A 204 -4.48 -23.73 -22.63
C HIS A 204 -5.39 -23.55 -21.40
N GLN A 205 -6.41 -24.42 -21.26
CA GLN A 205 -7.29 -24.40 -20.09
C GLN A 205 -6.55 -24.65 -18.78
N LEU A 206 -5.62 -25.62 -18.76
CA LEU A 206 -4.80 -25.89 -17.59
C LEU A 206 -3.98 -24.66 -17.17
N ILE A 207 -3.39 -23.95 -18.12
CA ILE A 207 -2.61 -22.74 -17.86
C ILE A 207 -3.50 -21.63 -17.27
N GLU A 208 -4.68 -21.38 -17.86
CA GLU A 208 -5.62 -20.37 -17.35
C GLU A 208 -6.07 -20.70 -15.92
N ASP A 209 -6.39 -21.97 -15.63
CA ASP A 209 -6.77 -22.43 -14.30
C ASP A 209 -5.64 -22.22 -13.28
N ILE A 210 -4.39 -22.51 -13.66
CA ILE A 210 -3.21 -22.30 -12.80
C ILE A 210 -3.01 -20.81 -12.50
N ILE A 211 -3.16 -19.94 -13.51
CA ILE A 211 -3.04 -18.48 -13.34
C ILE A 211 -4.12 -17.95 -12.40
N LEU A 212 -5.36 -18.42 -12.52
CA LEU A 212 -6.49 -18.04 -11.67
C LEU A 212 -6.30 -18.52 -10.22
N GLN A 213 -5.84 -19.76 -10.03
CA GLN A 213 -5.69 -20.40 -8.72
C GLN A 213 -4.31 -20.20 -8.07
N ARG A 214 -3.44 -19.36 -8.66
CA ARG A 214 -2.02 -19.22 -8.26
C ARG A 214 -1.75 -18.92 -6.79
N ARG A 215 -2.73 -18.37 -6.05
CA ARG A 215 -2.60 -18.05 -4.61
C ARG A 215 -2.94 -19.23 -3.69
N GLN A 216 -3.59 -20.26 -4.20
CA GLN A 216 -4.14 -21.37 -3.41
C GLN A 216 -3.55 -22.73 -3.81
N ARG A 217 -2.95 -22.83 -5.00
CA ARG A 217 -2.44 -24.07 -5.57
C ARG A 217 -0.93 -24.21 -5.35
N ASP A 218 -0.46 -25.45 -5.20
CA ASP A 218 0.96 -25.77 -5.28
C ASP A 218 1.44 -25.58 -6.74
N LEU A 219 2.18 -24.50 -6.95
CA LEU A 219 2.72 -24.12 -8.25
C LEU A 219 3.73 -25.16 -8.78
N GLY A 220 4.47 -25.85 -7.91
CA GLY A 220 5.46 -26.84 -8.33
C GLY A 220 4.80 -28.02 -9.05
N ASN A 221 3.75 -28.56 -8.46
CA ASN A 221 2.95 -29.62 -9.07
C ASN A 221 2.25 -29.14 -10.35
N ALA A 222 1.74 -27.91 -10.36
CA ALA A 222 1.12 -27.31 -11.55
C ALA A 222 2.08 -27.23 -12.75
N PHE A 223 3.31 -26.77 -12.53
CA PHE A 223 4.32 -26.69 -13.60
C PHE A 223 4.76 -28.07 -14.11
N TYR A 224 4.78 -29.09 -13.25
CA TYR A 224 5.05 -30.46 -13.68
C TYR A 224 3.98 -30.98 -14.68
N PHE A 225 2.70 -30.70 -14.42
CA PHE A 225 1.62 -31.09 -15.35
C PHE A 225 1.69 -30.34 -16.68
N ILE A 226 2.04 -29.04 -16.66
CA ILE A 226 2.29 -28.25 -17.87
C ILE A 226 3.42 -28.88 -18.69
N ASP A 227 4.57 -29.18 -18.09
CA ASP A 227 5.72 -29.79 -18.77
C ASP A 227 5.36 -31.15 -19.39
N TYR A 228 4.63 -31.99 -18.65
CA TYR A 228 4.13 -33.26 -19.16
C TYR A 228 3.25 -33.09 -20.40
N LYS A 229 2.31 -32.14 -20.37
CA LYS A 229 1.38 -31.85 -21.48
C LYS A 229 2.11 -31.29 -22.71
N ILE A 230 3.09 -30.41 -22.50
CA ILE A 230 3.94 -29.91 -23.58
C ILE A 230 4.68 -31.06 -24.26
N LYS A 231 5.30 -31.95 -23.48
CA LYS A 231 5.99 -33.15 -24.01
C LYS A 231 5.06 -34.07 -24.79
N GLU A 232 3.82 -34.23 -24.34
CA GLU A 232 2.79 -35.02 -25.04
C GLU A 232 2.50 -34.43 -26.44
N ILE A 233 2.28 -33.11 -26.53
CA ILE A 233 2.04 -32.41 -27.79
C ILE A 233 3.26 -32.48 -28.70
N THR A 234 4.47 -32.21 -28.19
CA THR A 234 5.71 -32.27 -28.97
C THR A 234 5.95 -33.66 -29.56
N ARG A 235 5.59 -34.72 -28.82
CA ARG A 235 5.71 -36.09 -29.30
C ARG A 235 4.74 -36.38 -30.45
N LEU A 236 3.52 -35.82 -30.41
CA LEU A 236 2.54 -35.95 -31.49
C LEU A 236 2.95 -35.17 -32.74
N SER A 237 3.59 -34.01 -32.59
CA SER A 237 4.05 -33.21 -33.74
C SER A 237 5.28 -33.77 -34.48
N LEU A 238 5.97 -34.73 -33.87
CA LEU A 238 7.18 -35.36 -34.44
C LEU A 238 6.91 -36.72 -35.11
N GLN A 239 5.65 -37.17 -35.11
CA GLN A 239 5.19 -38.38 -35.79
C GLN A 239 4.66 -38.04 -37.18
#